data_AF-A0A0F9E7B2-F1
#
_entry.id   AF-A0A0F9E7B2-F1
#
_cell.length_a   1.000
_cell.length_b   1.000
_cell.length_c   1.000
_cell.angle_alpha   90.00
_cell.angle_beta   90.00
_cell.angle_gamma   90.00
#
_symmetry.space_group_name_H-M   'P 1'
#
loop_
_entity.id
_entity.type
_entity.pdbx_description
1 polymer ?
#
loop_
_entity_poly.entity_id
_entity_poly.type
_entity_poly.pdbx_seq_one_letter_code
_entity_poly.pdbx_strand_id
1 'polypeptide(L)'
;MEKKDWGTVSIISGLISVAIALIAITSVFFNVKQNALDKIIKAIEKSTDKIVDEIKDGDKTVENIIHTIDRNTELISNETREVKQLIINGLYKTSQQIQYLQSRTTPPPSPTPQIKTPDYLGLYEASNIVKAPTPLPLFNVYITKPKDKDKVSWREKVEGSSSATEDSGFSAYVLIWPIEVDGPWWVQFTTTYSDGFWQSYAYFGRDPSLYPEDIGTNYKVVMIITKHELRGGQTFTELPEYVGKSNEIIVTRK
;
A
#
# COMPACT_ATOMS: atom_id res chain seq x y z
N MET A 1 51.56 -6.60 -33.66
CA MET A 1 51.24 -5.43 -32.82
C MET A 1 49.78 -5.10 -33.07
N GLU A 2 48.89 -5.69 -32.28
CA GLU A 2 47.46 -5.36 -32.33
C GLU A 2 47.23 -3.99 -31.71
N LYS A 3 46.58 -3.09 -32.45
CA LYS A 3 46.13 -1.80 -31.92
C LYS A 3 44.99 -2.09 -30.95
N LYS A 4 45.24 -1.97 -29.64
CA LYS A 4 44.18 -1.99 -28.61
C LYS A 4 43.18 -0.87 -28.93
N ASP A 5 41.90 -1.23 -29.10
CA ASP A 5 40.82 -0.28 -29.34
C ASP A 5 40.39 0.37 -28.02
N TRP A 6 40.93 1.58 -27.79
CA TRP A 6 40.62 2.38 -26.61
C TRP A 6 39.21 2.99 -26.65
N GLY A 7 38.52 2.95 -27.81
CA GLY A 7 37.16 3.46 -27.96
C GLY A 7 36.15 2.69 -27.12
N THR A 8 36.25 1.36 -27.08
CA THR A 8 35.33 0.49 -26.33
C THR A 8 35.44 0.69 -24.82
N VAL A 9 36.66 0.90 -24.31
CA VAL A 9 36.92 1.14 -22.87
C VAL A 9 36.30 2.46 -22.40
N SER A 10 36.36 3.50 -23.25
CA SER A 10 35.77 4.81 -22.95
C SER A 10 34.24 4.76 -22.85
N ILE A 11 33.58 4.01 -23.75
CA ILE A 11 32.11 3.84 -23.76
C ILE A 11 31.63 3.08 -22.50
N ILE A 12 32.33 2.02 -22.11
CA ILE A 12 31.98 1.22 -20.92
C ILE A 12 32.13 2.06 -19.64
N SER A 13 33.20 2.85 -19.52
CA SER A 13 33.39 3.76 -18.38
C SER A 13 32.28 4.83 -18.28
N GLY A 14 31.78 5.32 -19.40
CA GLY A 14 30.67 6.27 -19.44
C GLY A 14 29.36 5.67 -18.93
N LEU A 15 29.03 4.44 -19.33
CA LEU A 15 27.81 3.76 -18.90
C LEU A 15 27.79 3.45 -17.39
N ILE A 16 28.95 3.06 -16.84
CA ILE A 16 29.10 2.82 -15.39
C ILE A 16 28.88 4.10 -14.59
N SER A 17 29.40 5.23 -15.07
CA SER A 17 29.25 6.54 -14.40
C SER A 17 27.79 7.01 -14.35
N VAL A 18 27.02 6.73 -15.41
CA VAL A 18 25.58 7.05 -15.46
C VAL A 18 24.77 6.17 -14.50
N ALA A 19 25.11 4.89 -14.39
CA ALA A 19 24.45 3.98 -13.44
C ALA A 19 24.67 4.41 -11.98
N ILE A 20 25.90 4.79 -11.62
CA ILE A 20 26.23 5.31 -10.28
C ILE A 20 25.47 6.61 -9.99
N ALA A 21 25.37 7.52 -10.96
CA ALA A 21 24.62 8.77 -10.81
C ALA A 21 23.11 8.53 -10.57
N LEU A 22 22.49 7.60 -11.30
CA LEU A 22 21.08 7.22 -11.11
C LEU A 22 20.82 6.61 -9.73
N ILE A 23 21.74 5.80 -9.22
CA ILE A 23 21.68 5.21 -7.88
C ILE A 23 21.81 6.31 -6.81
N ALA A 24 22.76 7.24 -6.97
CA ALA A 24 22.92 8.36 -6.03
C ALA A 24 21.66 9.26 -5.97
N ILE A 25 21.05 9.57 -7.13
CA ILE A 25 19.81 10.35 -7.19
C ILE A 25 18.68 9.65 -6.45
N THR A 26 18.47 8.34 -6.69
CA THR A 26 17.42 7.58 -5.99
C THR A 26 17.66 7.45 -4.49
N SER A 27 18.91 7.53 -4.04
CA SER A 27 19.30 7.48 -2.62
C SER A 27 18.91 8.74 -1.84
N VAL A 28 19.09 9.92 -2.45
CA VAL A 28 18.78 11.22 -1.85
C VAL A 28 17.28 11.36 -1.56
N PHE A 29 16.43 10.76 -2.41
CA PHE A 29 14.98 10.90 -2.28
C PHE A 29 14.33 10.02 -1.20
N PHE A 30 14.98 8.95 -0.73
CA PHE A 30 14.30 7.92 0.08
C PHE A 30 14.77 7.75 1.52
N ASN A 31 15.72 8.56 2.01
CA ASN A 31 16.23 8.48 3.40
C ASN A 31 16.54 7.02 3.84
N VAL A 32 17.06 6.23 2.89
CA VAL A 32 17.39 4.83 3.08
C VAL A 32 18.53 4.75 4.10
N LYS A 33 18.51 3.75 5.00
CA LYS A 33 19.62 3.53 5.94
C LYS A 33 20.94 3.51 5.18
N GLN A 34 21.83 4.45 5.48
CA GLN A 34 23.16 4.61 4.87
C GLN A 34 23.91 3.28 4.73
N ASN A 35 23.81 2.40 5.73
CA ASN A 35 24.44 1.08 5.73
C ASN A 35 23.98 0.14 4.58
N ALA A 36 22.75 0.25 4.09
CA ALA A 36 22.26 -0.54 2.96
C ALA A 36 22.77 0.03 1.63
N LEU A 37 22.87 1.35 1.55
CA LEU A 37 23.44 2.05 0.40
C LEU A 37 24.94 1.74 0.25
N ASP A 38 25.68 1.79 1.35
CA ASP A 38 27.11 1.48 1.40
C ASP A 38 27.40 0.05 0.91
N LYS A 39 26.49 -0.90 1.19
CA LYS A 39 26.63 -2.27 0.69
C LYS A 39 26.50 -2.34 -0.83
N ILE A 40 25.48 -1.69 -1.38
CA ILE A 40 25.25 -1.66 -2.84
C ILE A 40 26.40 -0.95 -3.55
N ILE A 41 26.86 0.19 -3.02
CA ILE A 41 27.99 0.93 -3.59
C ILE A 41 29.25 0.06 -3.60
N LYS A 42 29.58 -0.60 -2.48
CA LYS A 42 30.75 -1.51 -2.42
C LYS A 42 30.62 -2.72 -3.36
N ALA A 43 29.42 -3.25 -3.56
CA ALA A 43 29.18 -4.34 -4.49
C ALA A 43 29.41 -3.90 -5.94
N ILE A 44 28.97 -2.68 -6.30
CA ILE A 44 29.21 -2.07 -7.61
C ILE A 44 30.70 -1.81 -7.82
N GLU A 45 31.37 -1.15 -6.88
CA GLU A 45 32.81 -0.88 -6.96
C GLU A 45 33.62 -2.16 -7.17
N LYS A 46 33.37 -3.19 -6.35
CA LYS A 46 34.03 -4.50 -6.49
C LYS A 46 33.77 -5.16 -7.84
N SER A 47 32.56 -5.00 -8.37
CA SER A 47 32.16 -5.55 -9.68
C SER A 47 32.86 -4.80 -10.82
N THR A 48 32.97 -3.48 -10.72
CA THR A 48 33.69 -2.63 -11.66
C THR A 48 35.18 -2.95 -11.67
N ASP A 49 35.81 -3.06 -10.51
CA ASP A 49 37.23 -3.41 -10.39
C ASP A 49 37.53 -4.75 -11.07
N LYS A 50 36.67 -5.76 -10.84
CA LYS A 50 36.79 -7.07 -11.49
C LYS A 50 36.70 -6.96 -13.01
N ILE A 51 35.75 -6.20 -13.56
CA ILE A 51 35.60 -6.01 -15.01
C ILE A 51 36.85 -5.32 -15.58
N VAL A 52 37.38 -4.31 -14.89
CA VAL A 52 38.58 -3.59 -15.30
C VAL A 52 39.79 -4.51 -15.35
N ASP A 53 39.98 -5.37 -14.34
CA ASP A 53 41.08 -6.33 -14.32
C ASP A 53 40.93 -7.38 -15.42
N GLU A 54 39.70 -7.87 -15.67
CA GLU A 54 39.41 -8.80 -16.77
C GLU A 54 39.68 -8.20 -18.16
N ILE A 55 39.45 -6.90 -18.35
CA ILE A 55 39.77 -6.18 -19.59
C ILE A 55 41.29 -6.00 -19.76
N LYS A 56 42.02 -5.73 -18.66
CA LYS A 56 43.47 -5.52 -18.70
C LYS A 56 44.24 -6.78 -19.10
N ASP A 57 43.77 -7.94 -18.66
CA ASP A 57 44.37 -9.24 -18.98
C ASP A 57 44.28 -9.57 -20.48
N GLY A 58 43.44 -8.89 -21.26
CA GLY A 58 43.47 -8.88 -22.72
C GLY A 58 43.08 -10.19 -23.42
N ASP A 59 42.85 -11.26 -22.65
CA ASP A 59 42.65 -12.63 -23.14
C ASP A 59 41.18 -13.09 -23.06
N LYS A 60 40.29 -12.21 -22.57
CA LYS A 60 38.85 -12.50 -22.47
C LYS A 60 38.09 -11.89 -23.63
N THR A 61 37.31 -12.73 -24.31
CA THR A 61 36.37 -12.30 -25.35
C THR A 61 35.33 -11.34 -24.75
N VAL A 62 34.84 -10.43 -25.59
CA VAL A 62 33.74 -9.50 -25.24
C VAL A 62 32.54 -10.23 -24.62
N GLU A 63 32.32 -11.48 -25.03
CA GLU A 63 31.25 -12.35 -24.52
C GLU A 63 31.39 -12.69 -23.03
N ASN A 64 32.62 -12.92 -22.53
CA ASN A 64 32.86 -13.12 -21.10
C ASN A 64 32.57 -11.84 -20.29
N ILE A 65 32.88 -10.67 -20.85
CA ILE A 65 32.59 -9.38 -20.22
C ILE A 65 31.07 -9.15 -20.14
N ILE A 66 30.33 -9.46 -21.21
CA ILE A 66 28.87 -9.38 -21.24
C ILE A 66 28.26 -10.30 -20.16
N HIS A 67 28.70 -11.55 -20.07
CA HIS A 67 28.21 -12.46 -19.02
C HIS A 67 28.51 -11.98 -17.60
N THR A 68 29.68 -11.37 -17.37
CA THR A 68 30.01 -10.75 -16.08
C THR A 68 29.07 -9.58 -15.77
N ILE A 69 28.76 -8.73 -16.77
CA ILE A 69 27.83 -7.60 -16.61
C ILE A 69 26.41 -8.08 -16.31
N ASP A 70 25.91 -9.07 -17.03
CA ASP A 70 24.56 -9.62 -16.83
C ASP A 70 24.41 -10.19 -15.40
N ARG A 71 25.40 -10.98 -14.96
CA ARG A 71 25.42 -11.55 -13.60
C ARG A 71 25.45 -10.46 -12.52
N ASN A 72 26.23 -9.41 -12.72
CA ASN A 72 26.30 -8.30 -11.77
C ASN A 72 25.01 -7.48 -11.77
N THR A 73 24.37 -7.30 -12.92
CA THR A 73 23.07 -6.63 -13.04
C THR A 73 21.99 -7.40 -12.27
N GLU A 74 21.97 -8.72 -12.37
CA GLU A 74 21.06 -9.58 -11.60
C GLU A 74 21.31 -9.46 -10.09
N LEU A 75 22.58 -9.45 -9.66
CA LEU A 75 22.95 -9.30 -8.25
C LEU A 75 22.49 -7.95 -7.69
N ILE A 76 22.74 -6.85 -8.42
CA ILE A 76 22.28 -5.50 -8.05
C ILE A 76 20.76 -5.44 -8.00
N SER A 77 20.06 -6.07 -8.96
CA SER A 77 18.59 -6.14 -8.98
C SER A 77 18.05 -6.85 -7.74
N ASN A 78 18.65 -7.98 -7.36
CA ASN A 78 18.27 -8.74 -6.18
C ASN A 78 18.50 -7.96 -4.87
N GLU A 79 19.67 -7.33 -4.70
CA GLU A 79 19.94 -6.47 -3.54
C GLU A 79 19.01 -5.26 -3.49
N THR A 80 18.71 -4.65 -4.65
CA THR A 80 17.74 -3.55 -4.75
C THR A 80 16.35 -4.00 -4.32
N ARG A 81 15.94 -5.23 -4.66
CA ARG A 81 14.68 -5.82 -4.22
C ARG A 81 14.63 -5.95 -2.70
N GLU A 82 15.70 -6.42 -2.06
CA GLU A 82 15.79 -6.49 -0.59
C GLU A 82 15.69 -5.11 0.06
N VAL A 83 16.38 -4.10 -0.48
CA VAL A 83 16.29 -2.73 0.02
C VAL A 83 14.87 -2.18 -0.13
N LYS A 84 14.21 -2.41 -1.27
CA LYS A 84 12.79 -2.05 -1.43
C LYS A 84 11.90 -2.70 -0.37
N GLN A 85 12.13 -3.99 -0.04
CA GLN A 85 11.39 -4.65 1.04
C GLN A 85 11.64 -4.02 2.40
N LEU A 86 12.90 -3.71 2.72
CA LEU A 86 13.25 -3.06 3.98
C LEU A 86 12.58 -1.69 4.12
N ILE A 87 12.50 -0.91 3.02
CA ILE A 87 11.79 0.37 2.99
C ILE A 87 10.30 0.16 3.23
N ILE A 88 9.66 -0.76 2.50
CA ILE A 88 8.22 -1.06 2.65
C ILE A 88 7.90 -1.48 4.09
N ASN A 89 8.68 -2.39 4.67
CA ASN A 89 8.49 -2.86 6.04
C ASN A 89 8.73 -1.75 7.06
N GLY A 90 9.72 -0.88 6.83
CA GLY A 90 9.98 0.29 7.67
C GLY A 90 8.82 1.28 7.65
N LEU A 91 8.27 1.58 6.47
CA LEU A 91 7.10 2.44 6.31
C LEU A 91 5.87 1.83 6.98
N TYR A 92 5.64 0.53 6.82
CA TYR A 92 4.55 -0.19 7.48
C TYR A 92 4.66 -0.08 9.01
N LYS A 93 5.84 -0.36 9.58
CA LYS A 93 6.07 -0.23 11.03
C LYS A 93 5.88 1.19 11.54
N THR A 94 6.32 2.18 10.76
CA THR A 94 6.17 3.60 11.11
C THR A 94 4.69 4.00 11.11
N SER A 95 3.93 3.54 10.12
CA SER A 95 2.49 3.75 10.03
C SER A 95 1.77 3.19 11.26
N GLN A 96 2.09 1.94 11.65
CA GLN A 96 1.55 1.30 12.86
C GLN A 96 1.86 2.13 14.13
N GLN A 97 3.07 2.67 14.23
CA GLN A 97 3.45 3.49 15.37
C GLN A 97 2.73 4.85 15.40
N ILE A 98 2.51 5.48 14.25
CA ILE A 98 1.71 6.71 14.15
C ILE A 98 0.27 6.44 14.61
N GLN A 99 -0.34 5.35 14.14
CA GLN A 99 -1.71 4.96 14.55
C GLN A 99 -1.80 4.73 16.06
N TYR A 100 -0.81 4.05 16.63
CA TYR A 100 -0.73 3.84 18.07
C TYR A 100 -0.58 5.14 18.88
N LEU A 101 0.19 6.11 18.37
CA LEU A 101 0.32 7.41 19.03
C LEU A 101 -0.98 8.21 18.91
N GLN A 102 -1.66 8.15 17.76
CA GLN A 102 -2.94 8.83 17.53
C GLN A 102 -4.02 8.35 18.51
N SER A 103 -4.13 7.03 18.73
CA SER A 103 -5.12 6.46 19.67
C SER A 103 -4.87 6.84 21.13
N ARG A 104 -3.64 7.19 21.50
CA ARG A 104 -3.32 7.71 22.85
C ARG A 104 -3.57 9.21 23.01
N THR A 105 -3.53 9.97 21.91
CA THR A 105 -3.71 11.42 21.94
C THR A 105 -5.16 11.87 21.83
N THR A 106 -6.05 11.00 21.36
CA THR A 106 -7.50 11.25 21.44
C THR A 106 -7.93 11.15 22.90
N PRO A 107 -8.34 12.27 23.55
CA PRO A 107 -8.85 12.19 24.92
C PRO A 107 -10.04 11.22 24.94
N PRO A 108 -10.17 10.39 25.99
CA PRO A 108 -11.36 9.56 26.14
C PRO A 108 -12.60 10.45 26.02
N PRO A 109 -13.69 9.96 25.40
CA PRO A 109 -14.93 10.72 25.31
C PRO A 109 -15.27 11.20 26.71
N SER A 110 -15.37 12.53 26.86
CA SER A 110 -15.63 13.15 28.16
C SER A 110 -16.88 12.47 28.72
N PRO A 111 -16.83 11.91 29.95
CA PRO A 111 -17.97 11.19 30.51
C PRO A 111 -19.16 12.14 30.45
N THR A 112 -20.18 11.75 29.69
CA THR A 112 -21.41 12.51 29.56
C THR A 112 -21.87 12.86 30.97
N PRO A 113 -22.02 14.15 31.33
CA PRO A 113 -22.38 14.53 32.68
C PRO A 113 -23.65 13.76 33.06
N GLN A 114 -23.54 12.85 34.05
CA GLN A 114 -24.71 12.23 34.61
C GLN A 114 -25.49 13.35 35.31
N ILE A 115 -26.51 13.86 34.62
CA ILE A 115 -27.46 14.81 35.17
C ILE A 115 -28.14 14.08 36.32
N LYS A 116 -27.66 14.31 37.54
CA LYS A 116 -28.41 14.01 38.76
C LYS A 116 -29.63 14.92 38.73
N THR A 117 -30.79 14.35 38.37
CA THR A 117 -32.09 14.99 38.51
C THR A 117 -32.30 15.33 40.00
N PRO A 118 -32.44 16.61 40.36
CA PRO A 118 -32.91 16.97 41.69
C PRO A 118 -34.38 16.55 41.81
N ASP A 119 -34.74 15.90 42.91
CA ASP A 119 -36.13 15.70 43.31
C ASP A 119 -36.74 17.07 43.64
N TYR A 120 -37.29 17.74 42.63
CA TYR A 120 -38.02 18.99 42.78
C TYR A 120 -39.43 18.81 42.20
N LEU A 121 -40.39 18.61 43.12
CA LEU A 121 -41.80 18.87 42.88
C LEU A 121 -41.99 20.38 42.76
N GLY A 122 -41.88 20.91 41.54
CA GLY A 122 -42.06 22.33 41.26
C GLY A 122 -42.46 22.52 39.81
N LEU A 123 -43.66 23.07 39.61
CA LEU A 123 -44.25 23.38 38.32
C LEU A 123 -43.39 24.41 37.57
N TYR A 124 -42.55 23.94 36.67
CA TYR A 124 -41.97 24.75 35.60
C TYR A 124 -42.07 23.97 34.30
N GLU A 125 -42.92 24.46 33.40
CA GLU A 125 -43.01 24.07 32.01
C GLU A 125 -41.72 24.49 31.28
N ALA A 126 -40.61 23.81 31.55
CA ALA A 126 -39.37 23.96 30.79
C ALA A 126 -39.35 22.87 29.71
N SER A 127 -39.80 23.24 28.51
CA SER A 127 -39.76 22.45 27.29
C SER A 127 -38.31 22.27 26.79
N ASN A 128 -37.44 21.67 27.59
CA ASN A 128 -36.16 21.15 27.13
C ASN A 128 -36.39 19.75 26.56
N ILE A 129 -37.02 19.70 25.39
CA ILE A 129 -37.04 18.49 24.57
C ILE A 129 -35.59 18.26 24.14
N VAL A 130 -34.87 17.42 24.89
CA VAL A 130 -33.64 16.80 24.45
C VAL A 130 -34.00 16.06 23.17
N LYS A 131 -33.70 16.68 22.03
CA LYS A 131 -33.97 16.10 20.72
C LYS A 131 -33.19 14.80 20.67
N ALA A 132 -33.92 13.68 20.66
CA ALA A 132 -33.31 12.37 20.53
C ALA A 132 -32.35 12.41 19.31
N PRO A 133 -31.15 11.81 19.42
CA PRO A 133 -30.21 11.79 18.30
C PRO A 133 -30.95 11.26 17.07
N THR A 134 -31.00 12.08 16.02
CA THR A 134 -31.63 11.68 14.76
C THR A 134 -30.95 10.41 14.28
N PRO A 135 -31.69 9.30 14.05
CA PRO A 135 -31.09 8.07 13.58
C PRO A 135 -30.31 8.35 12.30
N LEU A 136 -29.06 7.87 12.24
CA LEU A 136 -28.24 8.03 11.05
C LEU A 136 -28.93 7.34 9.86
N PRO A 137 -28.91 7.96 8.66
CA PRO A 137 -29.48 7.33 7.48
C PRO A 137 -28.75 6.00 7.22
N LEU A 138 -29.51 4.90 7.18
CA LEU A 138 -28.99 3.60 6.78
C LEU A 138 -28.98 3.52 5.25
N PHE A 139 -27.79 3.47 4.67
CA PHE A 139 -27.63 3.30 3.24
C PHE A 139 -27.55 1.82 2.86
N ASN A 140 -28.29 1.43 1.82
CA ASN A 140 -28.20 0.11 1.24
C ASN A 140 -26.99 0.05 0.30
N VAL A 141 -26.16 -0.99 0.42
CA VAL A 141 -24.91 -1.13 -0.35
C VAL A 141 -24.76 -2.57 -0.82
N TYR A 142 -24.41 -2.74 -2.09
CA TYR A 142 -24.29 -4.05 -2.71
C TYR A 142 -23.01 -4.13 -3.56
N ILE A 143 -22.24 -5.20 -3.39
CA ILE A 143 -21.16 -5.57 -4.31
C ILE A 143 -21.79 -6.41 -5.42
N THR A 144 -21.71 -5.95 -6.67
CA THR A 144 -22.25 -6.67 -7.82
C THR A 144 -21.18 -7.53 -8.50
N LYS A 145 -19.92 -7.09 -8.54
CA LYS A 145 -18.76 -7.92 -8.92
C LYS A 145 -17.53 -7.57 -8.08
N PRO A 146 -16.67 -8.54 -7.75
CA PRO A 146 -16.85 -9.99 -7.95
C PRO A 146 -18.01 -10.55 -7.10
N LYS A 147 -18.40 -11.80 -7.35
CA LYS A 147 -19.32 -12.57 -6.50
C LYS A 147 -18.55 -13.32 -5.42
N ASP A 148 -19.28 -13.75 -4.39
CA ASP A 148 -18.73 -14.63 -3.37
C ASP A 148 -18.17 -15.91 -4.02
N LYS A 149 -16.97 -16.29 -3.60
CA LYS A 149 -16.14 -17.42 -4.05
C LYS A 149 -15.57 -17.30 -5.47
N ASP A 150 -15.66 -16.12 -6.10
CA ASP A 150 -15.01 -15.89 -7.38
C ASP A 150 -13.48 -15.95 -7.26
N LYS A 151 -12.85 -16.29 -8.39
CA LYS A 151 -11.39 -16.20 -8.56
C LYS A 151 -11.00 -14.89 -9.22
N VAL A 152 -10.18 -14.10 -8.54
CA VAL A 152 -9.82 -12.72 -8.95
C VAL A 152 -8.34 -12.60 -9.26
N SER A 153 -8.00 -11.70 -10.20
CA SER A 153 -6.61 -11.30 -10.41
C SER A 153 -6.07 -10.49 -9.23
N TRP A 154 -4.75 -10.35 -9.12
CA TRP A 154 -4.13 -9.55 -8.04
C TRP A 154 -4.54 -8.07 -8.06
N ARG A 155 -4.99 -7.57 -9.21
CA ARG A 155 -5.59 -6.25 -9.41
C ARG A 155 -6.88 -6.41 -10.19
N GLU A 156 -8.00 -6.47 -9.48
CA GLU A 156 -9.31 -6.73 -10.07
C GLU A 156 -10.24 -5.53 -9.86
N LYS A 157 -11.15 -5.32 -10.81
CA LYS A 157 -12.18 -4.30 -10.67
C LYS A 157 -13.30 -4.84 -9.77
N VAL A 158 -13.57 -4.13 -8.67
CA VAL A 158 -14.72 -4.34 -7.79
C VAL A 158 -15.75 -3.27 -8.10
N GLU A 159 -17.01 -3.64 -8.29
CA GLU A 159 -18.10 -2.74 -8.64
C GLU A 159 -19.39 -3.10 -7.91
N GLY A 160 -20.27 -2.12 -7.79
CA GLY A 160 -21.52 -2.28 -7.08
C GLY A 160 -22.43 -1.07 -7.17
N SER A 161 -23.47 -1.08 -6.35
CA SER A 161 -24.41 0.03 -6.25
C SER A 161 -24.71 0.35 -4.79
N SER A 162 -25.13 1.59 -4.54
CA SER A 162 -25.58 2.01 -3.23
C SER A 162 -26.67 3.07 -3.30
N SER A 163 -27.41 3.25 -2.21
CA SER A 163 -28.37 4.36 -2.09
C SER A 163 -27.71 5.69 -1.70
N ALA A 164 -26.41 5.72 -1.42
CA ALA A 164 -25.65 6.96 -1.32
C ALA A 164 -25.16 7.35 -2.71
N THR A 165 -25.43 8.60 -3.08
CA THR A 165 -24.93 9.22 -4.31
C THR A 165 -23.82 10.20 -3.97
N GLU A 166 -23.15 10.73 -4.99
CA GLU A 166 -22.14 11.80 -4.86
C GLU A 166 -22.65 13.00 -4.02
N ASP A 167 -23.93 13.33 -4.13
CA ASP A 167 -24.55 14.47 -3.43
C ASP A 167 -24.92 14.18 -1.96
N SER A 168 -24.78 12.94 -1.50
CA SER A 168 -25.21 12.54 -0.15
C SER A 168 -24.31 13.12 0.96
N GLY A 169 -23.12 13.63 0.62
CA GLY A 169 -22.12 14.06 1.59
C GLY A 169 -21.43 12.91 2.32
N PHE A 170 -21.60 11.67 1.84
CA PHE A 170 -20.91 10.48 2.31
C PHE A 170 -20.02 9.92 1.20
N SER A 171 -18.98 9.20 1.60
CA SER A 171 -18.05 8.55 0.68
C SER A 171 -18.11 7.04 0.84
N ALA A 172 -17.97 6.37 -0.29
CA ALA A 172 -18.12 4.94 -0.42
C ALA A 172 -16.72 4.32 -0.62
N TYR A 173 -16.36 3.30 0.16
CA TYR A 173 -15.03 2.70 0.15
C TYR A 173 -15.09 1.17 0.13
N VAL A 174 -14.30 0.56 -0.74
CA VAL A 174 -14.00 -0.88 -0.71
C VAL A 174 -12.87 -1.15 0.27
N LEU A 175 -13.03 -2.14 1.14
CA LEU A 175 -12.00 -2.63 2.06
C LEU A 175 -11.73 -4.11 1.81
N ILE A 176 -10.44 -4.47 1.86
CA ILE A 176 -9.94 -5.82 1.63
C ILE A 176 -9.28 -6.35 2.91
N TRP A 177 -9.62 -7.57 3.33
CA TRP A 177 -9.02 -8.25 4.49
C TRP A 177 -8.41 -9.59 4.06
N PRO A 178 -7.08 -9.76 4.10
CA PRO A 178 -6.44 -11.06 3.84
C PRO A 178 -6.72 -12.03 5.00
N ILE A 179 -7.39 -13.14 4.71
CA ILE A 179 -7.94 -14.06 5.73
C ILE A 179 -6.82 -14.86 6.41
N GLU A 180 -5.88 -15.38 5.63
CA GLU A 180 -4.86 -16.33 6.09
C GLU A 180 -3.87 -15.74 7.09
N VAL A 181 -3.69 -14.42 7.05
CA VAL A 181 -2.79 -13.69 7.98
C VAL A 181 -3.56 -12.84 8.98
N ASP A 182 -4.88 -13.00 9.06
CA ASP A 182 -5.78 -12.21 9.91
C ASP A 182 -5.52 -10.69 9.78
N GLY A 183 -5.27 -10.26 8.54
CA GLY A 183 -4.61 -8.99 8.29
C GLY A 183 -5.59 -7.85 8.13
N PRO A 184 -5.16 -6.61 8.44
CA PRO A 184 -6.08 -5.51 8.64
C PRO A 184 -6.89 -5.20 7.38
N TRP A 185 -8.01 -4.50 7.56
CA TRP A 185 -8.80 -3.96 6.45
C TRP A 185 -7.98 -2.92 5.69
N TRP A 186 -7.80 -3.08 4.38
CA TRP A 186 -7.08 -2.15 3.52
C TRP A 186 -8.04 -1.39 2.63
N VAL A 187 -8.06 -0.07 2.79
CA VAL A 187 -8.91 0.83 1.99
C VAL A 187 -8.42 0.88 0.56
N GLN A 188 -9.33 0.66 -0.39
CA GLN A 188 -9.08 0.79 -1.81
C GLN A 188 -9.65 2.12 -2.32
N PHE A 189 -8.98 2.72 -3.30
CA PHE A 189 -9.50 3.91 -3.96
C PHE A 189 -10.81 3.59 -4.68
N THR A 190 -11.87 4.33 -4.39
CA THR A 190 -13.22 4.04 -4.88
C THR A 190 -13.85 5.30 -5.46
N THR A 191 -14.45 5.17 -6.63
CA THR A 191 -15.20 6.25 -7.30
C THR A 191 -16.69 5.95 -7.17
N THR A 192 -17.46 6.93 -6.71
CA THR A 192 -18.92 6.88 -6.63
C THR A 192 -19.50 7.82 -7.67
N TYR A 193 -20.54 7.39 -8.35
CA TYR A 193 -21.22 8.15 -9.40
C TYR A 193 -22.56 8.69 -8.89
N SER A 194 -23.14 9.64 -9.61
CA SER A 194 -24.40 10.31 -9.25
C SER A 194 -25.62 9.37 -9.27
N ASP A 195 -25.56 8.26 -10.00
CA ASP A 195 -26.59 7.22 -10.05
C ASP A 195 -26.47 6.18 -8.91
N GLY A 196 -25.50 6.36 -8.01
CA GLY A 196 -25.22 5.43 -6.90
C GLY A 196 -24.40 4.21 -7.32
N PHE A 197 -24.00 4.09 -8.60
CA PHE A 197 -23.00 3.12 -9.02
C PHE A 197 -21.65 3.50 -8.39
N TRP A 198 -20.83 2.50 -8.10
CA TRP A 198 -19.46 2.72 -7.62
C TRP A 198 -18.52 1.65 -8.17
N GLN A 199 -17.25 1.99 -8.28
CA GLN A 199 -16.20 1.06 -8.67
C GLN A 199 -14.86 1.36 -7.99
N SER A 200 -14.07 0.32 -7.79
CA SER A 200 -12.74 0.37 -7.21
C SER A 200 -11.81 -0.60 -7.94
N TYR A 201 -10.56 -0.21 -8.18
CA TYR A 201 -9.51 -1.15 -8.55
C TYR A 201 -8.87 -1.67 -7.26
N ALA A 202 -9.29 -2.87 -6.84
CA ALA A 202 -8.85 -3.47 -5.59
C ALA A 202 -7.61 -4.35 -5.80
N TYR A 203 -6.71 -4.32 -4.82
CA TYR A 203 -5.52 -5.17 -4.79
C TYR A 203 -5.74 -6.36 -3.85
N PHE A 204 -5.60 -7.56 -4.39
CA PHE A 204 -5.71 -8.83 -3.69
C PHE A 204 -4.32 -9.39 -3.43
N GLY A 205 -3.59 -8.79 -2.50
CA GLY A 205 -2.18 -9.08 -2.23
C GLY A 205 -1.23 -8.32 -3.16
N ARG A 206 0.02 -8.80 -3.26
CA ARG A 206 1.14 -8.12 -3.93
C ARG A 206 1.34 -8.63 -5.36
N ASP A 207 2.22 -7.98 -6.13
CA ASP A 207 2.50 -8.40 -7.52
C ASP A 207 2.89 -9.90 -7.61
N PRO A 208 2.19 -10.72 -8.41
CA PRO A 208 2.46 -12.16 -8.51
C PRO A 208 3.84 -12.51 -9.04
N SER A 209 4.47 -11.64 -9.82
CA SER A 209 5.84 -11.87 -10.32
C SER A 209 6.88 -11.84 -9.20
N LEU A 210 6.60 -11.09 -8.13
CA LEU A 210 7.47 -10.92 -6.98
C LEU A 210 7.05 -11.78 -5.78
N TYR A 211 5.76 -12.09 -5.69
CA TYR A 211 5.15 -12.79 -4.56
C TYR A 211 4.15 -13.84 -5.03
N PRO A 212 4.64 -14.95 -5.62
CA PRO A 212 3.77 -16.03 -6.07
C PRO A 212 3.04 -16.72 -4.91
N GLU A 213 3.53 -16.60 -3.67
CA GLU A 213 2.89 -17.17 -2.48
C GLU A 213 1.52 -16.59 -2.15
N ASP A 214 1.19 -15.40 -2.67
CA ASP A 214 -0.13 -14.79 -2.48
C ASP A 214 -1.21 -15.48 -3.35
N ILE A 215 -0.84 -16.31 -4.34
CA ILE A 215 -1.77 -17.05 -5.20
C ILE A 215 -2.52 -18.12 -4.38
N GLY A 216 -3.84 -18.20 -4.52
CA GLY A 216 -4.70 -19.10 -3.75
C GLY A 216 -5.13 -18.55 -2.39
N THR A 217 -4.61 -17.39 -1.97
CA THR A 217 -4.99 -16.70 -0.72
C THR A 217 -6.42 -16.17 -0.84
N ASN A 218 -7.18 -16.20 0.26
CA ASN A 218 -8.55 -15.74 0.33
C ASN A 218 -8.63 -14.34 0.97
N TYR A 219 -9.54 -13.53 0.44
CA TYR A 219 -9.72 -12.16 0.88
C TYR A 219 -11.20 -11.91 1.14
N LYS A 220 -11.53 -11.29 2.28
CA LYS A 220 -12.85 -10.70 2.47
C LYS A 220 -12.88 -9.35 1.77
N VAL A 221 -13.98 -9.08 1.09
CA VAL A 221 -14.28 -7.80 0.46
C VAL A 221 -15.55 -7.26 1.08
N VAL A 222 -15.50 -6.00 1.49
CA VAL A 222 -16.67 -5.28 1.96
C VAL A 222 -16.66 -3.88 1.40
N MET A 223 -17.85 -3.36 1.15
CA MET A 223 -18.07 -1.98 0.82
C MET A 223 -18.73 -1.28 2.01
N ILE A 224 -18.21 -0.12 2.39
CA ILE A 224 -18.82 0.72 3.42
C ILE A 224 -19.15 2.11 2.87
N ILE A 225 -20.10 2.78 3.51
CA ILE A 225 -20.36 4.20 3.34
C ILE A 225 -20.07 4.88 4.68
N THR A 226 -19.25 5.92 4.67
CA THR A 226 -18.89 6.66 5.86
C THR A 226 -18.79 8.16 5.57
N LYS A 227 -18.93 8.97 6.62
CA LYS A 227 -18.71 10.41 6.57
C LYS A 227 -17.21 10.75 6.67
N HIS A 228 -16.42 9.82 7.18
CA HIS A 228 -14.98 10.00 7.35
C HIS A 228 -14.27 9.84 6.00
N GLU A 229 -13.37 10.78 5.70
CA GLU A 229 -12.50 10.65 4.54
C GLU A 229 -11.44 9.58 4.82
N LEU A 230 -11.50 8.47 4.07
CA LEU A 230 -10.52 7.38 4.14
C LEU A 230 -9.53 7.50 2.98
N ARG A 231 -8.26 7.18 3.23
CA ARG A 231 -7.21 7.22 2.21
C ARG A 231 -6.93 5.85 1.64
N GLY A 232 -6.75 5.74 0.32
CA GLY A 232 -6.29 4.50 -0.31
C GLY A 232 -4.97 4.01 0.32
N GLY A 233 -4.91 2.73 0.67
CA GLY A 233 -3.79 2.11 1.39
C GLY A 233 -3.80 2.31 2.90
N GLN A 234 -4.75 3.08 3.46
CA GLN A 234 -4.98 3.13 4.90
C GLN A 234 -5.42 1.76 5.41
N THR A 235 -4.99 1.41 6.61
CA THR A 235 -5.28 0.11 7.23
C THR A 235 -5.98 0.26 8.57
N PHE A 236 -6.87 -0.69 8.89
CA PHE A 236 -7.61 -0.74 10.16
C PHE A 236 -7.67 -2.15 10.72
N THR A 237 -7.49 -2.31 12.03
CA THR A 237 -7.65 -3.59 12.73
C THR A 237 -9.11 -4.03 12.84
N GLU A 238 -10.03 -3.06 12.82
CA GLU A 238 -11.48 -3.26 12.85
C GLU A 238 -12.11 -2.46 11.72
N LEU A 239 -13.37 -2.74 11.35
CA LEU A 239 -14.04 -1.90 10.36
C LEU A 239 -14.21 -0.49 10.92
N PRO A 240 -13.84 0.56 10.16
CA PRO A 240 -14.07 1.94 10.60
C PRO A 240 -15.58 2.23 10.70
N GLU A 241 -15.95 3.28 11.42
CA GLU A 241 -17.35 3.68 11.58
C GLU A 241 -18.02 3.92 10.22
N TYR A 242 -19.22 3.35 10.05
CA TYR A 242 -19.98 3.41 8.80
C TYR A 242 -21.47 3.63 9.06
N VAL A 243 -22.14 4.17 8.04
CA VAL A 243 -23.60 4.36 7.96
C VAL A 243 -24.27 3.42 6.95
N GLY A 244 -23.47 2.67 6.19
CA GLY A 244 -23.91 1.59 5.32
C GLY A 244 -22.79 0.58 5.14
N LYS A 245 -23.13 -0.71 5.07
CA LYS A 245 -22.20 -1.82 4.88
C LYS A 245 -22.83 -2.85 3.94
N SER A 246 -22.07 -3.34 2.97
CA SER A 246 -22.50 -4.48 2.15
C SER A 246 -22.39 -5.79 2.92
N ASN A 247 -22.97 -6.86 2.35
CA ASN A 247 -22.54 -8.20 2.74
C ASN A 247 -21.03 -8.38 2.47
N GLU A 248 -20.39 -9.19 3.30
CA GLU A 248 -19.01 -9.63 3.06
C GLU A 248 -19.03 -10.72 1.99
N ILE A 249 -18.13 -10.61 1.01
CA ILE A 249 -17.86 -11.68 0.06
C ILE A 249 -16.42 -12.14 0.24
N ILE A 250 -16.17 -13.41 -0.02
CA ILE A 250 -14.83 -14.01 0.04
C ILE A 250 -14.40 -14.33 -1.39
N VAL A 251 -13.23 -13.87 -1.79
CA VAL A 251 -12.66 -14.18 -3.12
C VAL A 251 -11.30 -14.83 -2.99
N THR A 252 -10.94 -15.65 -3.97
CA THR A 252 -9.64 -16.34 -4.00
C THR A 252 -8.77 -15.75 -5.10
N ARG A 253 -7.51 -15.44 -4.79
CA ARG A 253 -6.57 -14.96 -5.81
C ARG A 253 -6.18 -16.09 -6.77
N LYS A 254 -6.20 -15.80 -8.08
CA LYS A 254 -5.70 -16.70 -9.14
C LYS A 254 -4.31 -16.35 -9.63
#